data_AF-A0A7J9M0X4-F1
#
_entry.id   AF-A0A7J9M0X4-F1
#
_cell.length_a   1.000
_cell.length_b   1.000
_cell.length_c   1.000
_cell.angle_alpha   90.00
_cell.angle_beta   90.00
_cell.angle_gamma   90.00
#
_symmetry.space_group_name_H-M   'P 1'
#
loop_
_entity.id
_entity.type
_entity.pdbx_description
1 polymer ?
#
loop_
_entity_poly.entity_id
_entity_poly.type
_entity_poly.pdbx_seq_one_letter_code
_entity_poly.pdbx_strand_id
1 'polypeptide(L)'
;MADLMGTKDYENGLNFLEELTENGHRIQEQVLEEILLRNAGTEYLTRFLHGQTDKQLFKANVPIVTYEDIKPYIDRIANGETSNILLADPISEFIQSSGTSGGQPKLIPMTAENFEKKTLELTLVDPVVK
;
A
#
# COMPACT_ATOMS: atom_id res chain seq x y z
N MET A 1 -6.59 -36.87 4.78
CA MET A 1 -5.35 -36.07 4.67
C MET A 1 -5.56 -34.82 3.82
N ALA A 2 -6.17 -34.91 2.63
CA ALA A 2 -6.54 -33.72 1.83
C ALA A 2 -7.60 -32.81 2.50
N ASP A 3 -8.60 -33.38 3.19
CA ASP A 3 -9.62 -32.62 3.95
C ASP A 3 -9.10 -31.91 5.21
N LEU A 4 -7.98 -32.38 5.77
CA LEU A 4 -7.37 -31.80 6.98
C LEU A 4 -6.47 -30.60 6.68
N MET A 5 -5.94 -30.50 5.45
CA MET A 5 -5.18 -29.32 5.01
C MET A 5 -6.11 -28.14 4.70
N GLY A 6 -7.23 -28.38 4.00
CA GLY A 6 -8.18 -27.31 3.67
C GLY A 6 -8.93 -26.73 4.87
N THR A 7 -9.11 -27.50 5.95
CA THR A 7 -9.72 -27.03 7.20
C THR A 7 -8.77 -26.15 8.02
N LYS A 8 -7.49 -26.52 8.07
CA LYS A 8 -6.46 -25.75 8.79
C LYS A 8 -6.19 -24.39 8.14
N ASP A 9 -6.15 -24.31 6.82
CA ASP A 9 -5.94 -23.05 6.10
C ASP A 9 -7.14 -22.10 6.25
N TYR A 10 -8.36 -22.64 6.30
CA TYR A 10 -9.58 -21.90 6.59
C TYR A 10 -9.60 -21.33 8.03
N GLU A 11 -9.32 -22.16 9.04
CA GLU A 11 -9.24 -21.71 10.45
C GLU A 11 -8.15 -20.65 10.64
N ASN A 12 -6.99 -20.81 9.98
CA ASN A 12 -5.93 -19.80 10.00
C ASN A 12 -6.41 -18.47 9.39
N GLY A 13 -7.15 -18.53 8.28
CA GLY A 13 -7.73 -17.33 7.64
C GLY A 13 -8.72 -16.61 8.54
N LEU A 14 -9.61 -17.34 9.23
CA LEU A 14 -10.56 -16.74 10.18
C LEU A 14 -9.84 -16.14 11.39
N ASN A 15 -8.90 -16.87 12.00
CA ASN A 15 -8.13 -16.35 13.12
C ASN A 15 -7.34 -15.09 12.74
N PHE A 16 -6.82 -15.03 11.51
CA PHE A 16 -6.16 -13.85 10.97
C PHE A 16 -7.13 -12.66 10.82
N LEU A 17 -8.34 -12.89 10.31
CA LEU A 17 -9.36 -11.84 10.21
C LEU A 17 -9.79 -11.32 11.59
N GLU A 18 -9.98 -12.20 12.57
CA GLU A 18 -10.28 -11.80 13.95
C GLU A 18 -9.13 -10.97 14.53
N GLU A 19 -7.88 -11.41 14.38
CA GLU A 19 -6.72 -10.63 14.85
C GLU A 19 -6.68 -9.23 14.21
N LEU A 20 -6.87 -9.14 12.89
CA LEU A 20 -6.86 -7.87 12.16
C LEU A 20 -7.97 -6.92 12.60
N THR A 21 -9.17 -7.45 12.83
CA THR A 21 -10.37 -6.64 13.11
C THR A 21 -10.49 -6.26 14.59
N GLU A 22 -10.05 -7.12 15.51
CA GLU A 22 -9.96 -6.80 16.94
C GLU A 22 -8.87 -5.78 17.25
N ASN A 23 -7.74 -5.82 16.52
CA ASN A 23 -6.56 -4.99 16.80
C ASN A 23 -6.36 -3.82 15.82
N GLY A 24 -7.42 -3.42 15.11
CA GLY A 24 -7.34 -2.47 13.99
C GLY A 24 -6.61 -1.17 14.31
N HIS A 25 -6.82 -0.57 15.49
CA HIS A 25 -6.12 0.66 15.88
C HIS A 25 -4.60 0.45 15.97
N ARG A 26 -4.16 -0.57 16.69
CA ARG A 26 -2.74 -0.90 16.89
C ARG A 26 -2.08 -1.22 15.55
N ILE A 27 -2.75 -2.02 14.72
CA ILE A 27 -2.23 -2.42 13.41
C ILE A 27 -2.11 -1.20 12.49
N GLN A 28 -3.08 -0.29 12.47
CA GLN A 28 -3.00 0.94 11.66
C GLN A 28 -1.85 1.86 12.10
N GLU A 29 -1.56 1.94 13.40
CA GLU A 29 -0.39 2.70 13.88
C GLU A 29 0.92 2.09 13.38
N GLN A 30 1.05 0.77 13.42
CA GLN A 30 2.22 0.04 12.92
C GLN A 30 2.38 0.22 11.40
N VAL A 31 1.29 0.07 10.65
CA VAL A 31 1.30 0.25 9.18
C VAL A 31 1.77 1.66 8.81
N LEU A 32 1.25 2.70 9.48
CA LEU A 32 1.67 4.07 9.20
C LEU A 32 3.15 4.28 9.57
N GLU A 33 3.59 3.80 10.73
CA GLU A 33 4.99 3.91 11.17
C GLU A 33 5.95 3.25 10.17
N GLU A 34 5.64 2.03 9.70
CA GLU A 34 6.43 1.32 8.70
C GLU A 34 6.50 2.07 7.37
N ILE A 35 5.37 2.60 6.88
CA ILE A 35 5.32 3.39 5.65
C ILE A 35 6.19 4.64 5.78
N LEU A 36 6.08 5.36 6.90
CA LEU A 36 6.83 6.60 7.11
C LEU A 36 8.32 6.33 7.28
N LEU A 37 8.72 5.34 8.08
CA LEU A 37 10.12 4.94 8.25
C LEU A 37 10.75 4.54 6.93
N ARG A 38 10.07 3.69 6.16
CA ARG A 38 10.59 3.20 4.88
C ARG A 38 10.76 4.32 3.87
N ASN A 39 9.81 5.25 3.82
CA ASN A 39 9.76 6.29 2.78
C ASN A 39 10.23 7.66 3.26
N ALA A 40 10.81 7.79 4.46
CA ALA A 40 11.19 9.06 5.06
C ALA A 40 12.08 9.94 4.17
N GLY A 41 12.92 9.30 3.35
CA GLY A 41 13.85 9.95 2.42
C GLY A 41 13.36 10.11 0.98
N THR A 42 12.11 9.78 0.67
CA THR A 42 11.57 9.98 -0.68
C THR A 42 11.38 11.46 -0.95
N GLU A 43 11.44 11.86 -2.22
CA GLU A 43 11.25 13.26 -2.62
C GLU A 43 9.92 13.81 -2.07
N TYR A 44 8.84 13.03 -2.20
CA TYR A 44 7.51 13.46 -1.78
C TYR A 44 7.39 13.69 -0.27
N LEU A 45 7.76 12.71 0.57
CA LEU A 45 7.61 12.86 2.03
C LEU A 45 8.61 13.87 2.61
N THR A 46 9.81 13.98 2.02
CA THR A 46 10.80 14.97 2.46
C THR A 46 10.24 16.39 2.37
N ARG A 47 9.38 16.71 1.40
CA ARG A 47 8.74 18.04 1.26
C ARG A 47 7.86 18.44 2.45
N PHE A 48 7.35 17.48 3.20
CA PHE A 48 6.37 17.72 4.28
C PHE A 48 6.91 17.37 5.67
N LEU A 49 7.77 16.35 5.75
CA LEU A 49 8.22 15.78 7.02
C LEU A 49 9.73 15.92 7.26
N HIS A 50 10.51 16.25 6.22
CA HIS A 50 11.96 16.41 6.33
C HIS A 50 12.66 15.22 7.04
N GLY A 51 12.25 13.98 6.72
CA GLY A 51 12.78 12.75 7.32
C GLY A 51 12.16 12.34 8.66
N GLN A 52 11.22 13.13 9.20
CA GLN A 52 10.48 12.75 10.42
C GLN A 52 9.37 11.74 10.10
N THR A 53 9.06 10.88 11.08
CA THR A 53 8.10 9.77 10.91
C THR A 53 7.01 9.76 11.97
N ASP A 54 6.88 10.85 12.71
CA ASP A 54 5.85 10.99 13.73
C ASP A 54 4.44 11.13 13.12
N LYS A 55 3.48 10.42 13.72
CA LYS A 55 2.08 10.39 13.29
C LYS A 55 1.40 11.76 13.37
N GLN A 56 1.68 12.57 14.38
CA GLN A 56 1.06 13.90 14.52
C GLN A 56 1.60 14.86 13.47
N LEU A 57 2.91 14.79 13.18
CA LEU A 57 3.51 15.54 12.09
C LEU A 57 2.98 15.11 10.72
N PHE A 58 2.80 13.81 10.49
CA PHE A 58 2.14 13.30 9.29
C PHE A 58 0.75 13.93 9.11
N LYS A 59 -0.08 13.88 10.16
CA LYS A 59 -1.44 14.47 10.13
C LYS A 59 -1.45 15.98 9.93
N ALA A 60 -0.46 16.69 10.48
CA ALA A 60 -0.39 18.14 10.40
C ALA A 60 0.15 18.65 9.06
N ASN A 61 1.09 17.92 8.45
CA ASN A 61 1.91 18.45 7.36
C ASN A 61 1.66 17.78 6.00
N VAL A 62 1.24 16.51 5.96
CA VAL A 62 1.01 15.81 4.70
C VAL A 62 -0.42 16.09 4.23
N PRO A 63 -0.60 16.72 3.05
CA PRO A 63 -1.93 17.09 2.57
C PRO A 63 -2.74 15.87 2.12
N ILE A 64 -4.06 16.00 2.22
CA ILE A 64 -4.99 15.12 1.52
C ILE A 64 -4.94 15.53 0.04
N VAL A 65 -4.68 14.56 -0.84
CA VAL A 65 -4.44 14.79 -2.28
C VAL A 65 -5.35 13.96 -3.17
N THR A 66 -5.57 14.41 -4.39
CA THR A 66 -6.18 13.62 -5.47
C THR A 66 -5.11 13.03 -6.39
N TYR A 67 -5.54 12.26 -7.40
CA TYR A 67 -4.61 11.69 -8.37
C TYR A 67 -3.88 12.77 -9.16
N GLU A 68 -4.57 13.86 -9.46
CA GLU A 68 -4.07 14.98 -10.26
C GLU A 68 -2.90 15.69 -9.57
N ASP A 69 -2.91 15.77 -8.24
CA ASP A 69 -1.82 16.35 -7.45
C ASP A 69 -0.54 15.50 -7.49
N ILE A 70 -0.68 14.16 -7.56
CA ILE A 70 0.46 13.22 -7.57
C ILE A 70 0.87 12.75 -8.96
N LYS A 71 0.03 12.97 -9.98
CA LYS A 71 0.28 12.55 -11.36
C LYS A 71 1.64 13.03 -11.89
N PRO A 72 2.12 14.27 -11.62
CA PRO A 72 3.44 14.70 -12.09
C PRO A 72 4.59 13.80 -11.59
N TYR A 73 4.49 13.28 -10.37
CA TYR A 73 5.48 12.34 -9.84
C TYR A 73 5.41 10.98 -10.52
N ILE A 74 4.20 10.48 -10.72
CA ILE A 74 3.93 9.22 -11.43
C ILE A 74 4.46 9.30 -12.86
N ASP A 75 4.20 10.39 -13.57
CA ASP A 75 4.67 10.60 -14.94
C ASP A 75 6.21 10.65 -15.01
N ARG A 76 6.88 11.28 -14.05
CA ARG A 76 8.36 11.30 -13.97
C ARG A 76 8.93 9.90 -13.84
N ILE A 77 8.37 9.09 -12.93
CA ILE A 77 8.78 7.70 -12.74
C ILE A 77 8.49 6.87 -14.00
N ALA A 78 7.31 7.02 -14.59
CA ALA A 78 6.92 6.30 -15.82
C ALA A 78 7.83 6.64 -17.01
N ASN A 79 8.40 7.85 -17.03
CA ASN A 79 9.37 8.29 -18.03
C ASN A 79 10.82 7.89 -17.70
N GLY A 80 11.05 7.10 -16.65
CA GLY A 80 12.34 6.48 -16.33
C GLY A 80 13.10 7.11 -15.17
N GLU A 81 12.53 8.07 -14.44
CA GLU A 81 13.11 8.51 -13.17
C GLU A 81 12.96 7.43 -12.08
N THR A 82 13.77 7.53 -11.03
CA THR A 82 13.77 6.57 -9.91
C THR A 82 12.46 6.56 -9.13
N SER A 83 12.08 5.40 -8.57
CA SER A 83 10.93 5.27 -7.67
C SER A 83 11.04 6.15 -6.42
N ASN A 84 12.27 6.49 -5.98
CA ASN A 84 12.55 7.25 -4.76
C ASN A 84 11.93 8.68 -4.75
N ILE A 85 11.24 9.05 -5.82
CA ILE A 85 10.31 10.17 -5.85
C ILE A 85 9.12 9.95 -4.91
N LEU A 86 8.46 8.78 -5.00
CA LEU A 86 7.27 8.43 -4.20
C LEU A 86 7.51 7.27 -3.23
N LEU A 87 8.31 6.29 -3.64
CA LEU A 87 8.50 5.02 -2.93
C LEU A 87 10.00 4.71 -2.83
N ALA A 88 10.46 4.37 -1.63
CA ALA A 88 11.86 3.96 -1.44
C ALA A 88 12.18 2.66 -2.18
N ASP A 89 11.21 1.75 -2.26
CA ASP A 89 11.35 0.49 -2.99
C ASP A 89 11.16 0.70 -4.51
N PRO A 90 11.85 -0.07 -5.36
CA PRO A 90 11.64 -0.06 -6.81
C PRO A 90 10.19 -0.35 -7.18
N ILE A 91 9.66 0.44 -8.12
CA ILE A 91 8.38 0.15 -8.77
C ILE A 91 8.61 -0.94 -9.81
N SER A 92 7.92 -2.07 -9.65
CA SER A 92 8.00 -3.20 -10.57
C SER A 92 7.08 -3.03 -11.77
N GLU A 93 5.92 -2.40 -11.56
CA GLU A 93 4.92 -2.17 -12.60
C GLU A 93 3.94 -1.05 -12.23
N PHE A 94 3.17 -0.60 -13.24
CA PHE A 94 2.02 0.27 -13.04
C PHE A 94 0.72 -0.47 -13.36
N ILE A 95 -0.21 -0.49 -12.41
CA ILE A 95 -1.55 -1.04 -12.61
C ILE A 95 -2.48 0.06 -13.11
N GLN A 96 -3.26 -0.24 -14.14
CA GLN A 96 -4.28 0.68 -14.64
C GLN A 96 -5.57 0.52 -13.83
N SER A 97 -6.01 1.59 -13.19
CA SER A 97 -7.30 1.62 -12.52
C SER A 97 -8.44 1.77 -13.53
N SER A 98 -9.66 1.31 -13.19
CA SER A 98 -10.86 1.56 -14.00
C SER A 98 -11.26 3.04 -14.04
N GLY A 99 -10.84 3.83 -13.06
CA GLY A 99 -11.02 5.29 -13.05
C GLY A 99 -10.02 5.99 -13.97
N THR A 100 -10.45 7.11 -14.55
CA THR A 100 -9.65 7.88 -15.52
C THR A 100 -9.28 9.27 -15.01
N SER A 101 -8.22 9.83 -15.58
CA SER A 101 -7.79 11.22 -15.43
C SER A 101 -7.40 11.74 -16.82
N GLY A 102 -8.09 12.77 -17.31
CA GLY A 102 -7.86 13.28 -18.68
C GLY A 102 -8.16 12.26 -19.78
N GLY A 103 -9.12 11.36 -19.55
CA GLY A 103 -9.52 10.33 -20.52
C GLY A 103 -8.61 9.09 -20.58
N GLN A 104 -7.52 9.05 -19.79
CA GLN A 104 -6.64 7.89 -19.68
C GLN A 104 -6.80 7.20 -18.32
N PRO A 105 -6.66 5.88 -18.23
CA PRO A 105 -6.63 5.16 -16.96
C PRO A 105 -5.56 5.73 -16.02
N LYS A 106 -5.88 5.81 -14.73
CA LYS A 106 -4.89 6.17 -13.71
C LYS A 106 -3.85 5.06 -13.57
N LEU A 107 -2.58 5.44 -13.55
CA LEU A 107 -1.45 4.55 -13.33
C LEU A 107 -1.14 4.49 -11.83
N ILE A 108 -1.26 3.30 -11.24
CA ILE A 108 -1.00 3.07 -9.81
C ILE A 108 0.33 2.33 -9.68
N PRO A 109 1.35 2.92 -9.03
CA PRO A 109 2.64 2.27 -8.86
C PRO A 109 2.51 1.07 -7.93
N MET A 110 3.12 -0.05 -8.31
CA MET A 110 3.21 -1.26 -7.49
C MET A 110 4.67 -1.64 -7.25
N THR A 111 4.97 -2.03 -6.01
CA THR A 111 6.20 -2.74 -5.65
C THR A 111 5.98 -4.24 -5.75
N ALA A 112 7.06 -5.02 -5.81
CA ALA A 112 6.97 -6.49 -5.79
C ALA A 112 6.26 -7.00 -4.52
N GLU A 113 6.58 -6.43 -3.36
CA GLU A 113 5.93 -6.78 -2.09
C GLU A 113 4.41 -6.52 -2.13
N ASN A 114 3.97 -5.38 -2.68
CA ASN A 114 2.55 -5.07 -2.79
C ASN A 114 1.83 -6.04 -3.73
N PHE A 115 2.49 -6.48 -4.80
CA PHE A 115 1.93 -7.47 -5.72
C PHE A 115 1.76 -8.84 -5.05
N GLU A 116 2.74 -9.28 -4.26
CA GLU A 116 2.65 -10.52 -3.48
C GLU A 116 1.53 -10.46 -2.43
N LYS A 117 1.44 -9.35 -1.68
CA LYS A 117 0.36 -9.13 -0.70
C LYS A 117 -1.03 -9.20 -1.35
N LYS A 118 -1.21 -8.56 -2.50
CA LYS A 118 -2.47 -8.60 -3.26
C LYS A 118 -2.83 -10.01 -3.73
N THR A 119 -1.84 -10.84 -4.02
CA THR A 119 -2.04 -12.26 -4.37
C THR A 119 -2.52 -13.06 -3.17
N LEU A 120 -2.01 -12.76 -1.97
CA LEU A 120 -2.45 -13.37 -0.72
C LEU A 120 -3.86 -12.91 -0.30
N GLU A 121 -4.27 -11.67 -0.58
CA GLU A 121 -5.64 -11.22 -0.30
C GLU A 121 -6.70 -12.08 -1.00
N LEU A 122 -6.41 -12.59 -2.21
CA LEU A 122 -7.32 -13.47 -2.94
C LEU A 122 -7.56 -14.80 -2.22
N THR A 123 -6.64 -15.26 -1.36
CA THR A 123 -6.82 -16.49 -0.58
C THR A 123 -7.68 -16.26 0.66
N LEU A 124 -7.86 -15.01 1.10
CA LEU A 124 -8.78 -14.63 2.19
C LEU A 124 -10.25 -14.53 1.73
N VAL A 125 -10.52 -14.60 0.43
CA VAL A 125 -11.89 -14.64 -0.10
C VAL A 125 -12.57 -15.97 0.23
N ASP A 126 -11.82 -17.07 0.18
CA ASP A 126 -12.35 -18.42 0.38
C ASP A 126 -12.95 -18.62 1.80
N PRO A 127 -12.36 -18.08 2.89
CA PRO A 127 -12.97 -18.09 4.21
C PRO A 127 -14.29 -17.30 4.35
N VAL A 128 -14.49 -16.25 3.55
CA VAL A 128 -15.60 -15.28 3.72
C VAL A 128 -16.81 -15.59 2.84
N VAL A 129 -16.59 -16.20 1.67
CA VAL A 129 -17.64 -16.43 0.66
C VAL A 129 -18.33 -17.80 0.82
N LYS A 130 -17.81 -18.68 1.70
CA LYS A 130 -18.42 -19.98 2.00
C LYS A 130 -19.43 -19.93 3.14
#